data_AF-A0A1X3H357-F1
#
_entry.id   AF-A0A1X3H357-F1
#
_cell.length_a   1.000
_cell.length_b   1.000
_cell.length_c   1.000
_cell.angle_alpha   90.00
_cell.angle_beta   90.00
_cell.angle_gamma   90.00
#
_symmetry.space_group_name_H-M   'P 1'
#
loop_
_entity.id
_entity.type
_entity.pdbx_description
1 polymer ?
#
loop_
_entity_poly.entity_id
_entity_poly.type
_entity_poly.pdbx_seq_one_letter_code
_entity_poly.pdbx_strand_id
1 'polypeptide(L)'
;MSERNQNILKRRRTGESFGAIGKSLGISAPRVRQIVEREQARQQRAAELVQAAALPEQPNILHLPPRLRAMMARACDKQDFKPQDILDLHYTPAMFMTRLPGFCRRDWRDLDAWLRAAGLSLERPLGTASWQRGRSCLDGLEDTKQRNPESAGSFRRHIG
;
A
#
# COMPACT_ATOMS: atom_id res chain seq x y z
N MET A 1 18.61 3.47 -7.49
CA MET A 1 18.59 4.11 -8.83
C MET A 1 19.99 3.96 -9.40
N SER A 2 20.16 3.56 -10.67
CA SER A 2 21.51 3.44 -11.23
C SER A 2 22.14 4.83 -11.39
N GLU A 3 23.41 4.97 -10.99
CA GLU A 3 24.21 6.19 -11.14
C GLU A 3 24.20 6.71 -12.59
N ARG A 4 24.23 5.79 -13.56
CA ARG A 4 24.09 6.09 -14.99
C ARG A 4 22.78 6.82 -15.32
N ASN A 5 21.66 6.37 -14.75
CA ASN A 5 20.35 7.00 -15.00
C ASN A 5 20.24 8.38 -14.34
N GLN A 6 20.87 8.56 -13.16
CA GLN A 6 20.95 9.87 -12.52
C GLN A 6 21.78 10.86 -13.35
N ASN A 7 22.90 10.40 -13.91
CA ASN A 7 23.72 11.20 -14.81
C ASN A 7 22.93 11.65 -16.06
N ILE A 8 22.21 10.72 -16.71
CA ILE A 8 21.32 11.02 -17.85
C ILE A 8 20.30 12.10 -17.49
N LEU A 9 19.64 12.00 -16.33
CA LEU A 9 18.68 13.01 -15.87
C LEU A 9 19.34 14.37 -15.59
N LYS A 10 20.50 14.38 -14.93
CA LYS A 10 21.22 15.62 -14.62
C LYS A 10 21.60 16.37 -15.90
N ARG A 11 22.18 15.67 -16.87
CA ARG A 11 22.52 16.22 -18.19
C ARG A 11 21.31 16.73 -18.95
N ARG A 12 20.17 16.03 -18.85
CA ARG A 12 18.93 16.52 -19.45
C ARG A 12 18.43 17.81 -18.79
N ARG A 13 18.51 17.91 -17.46
CA ARG A 13 18.12 19.12 -16.70
C ARG A 13 19.01 20.33 -17.02
N THR A 14 20.28 20.13 -17.37
CA THR A 14 21.19 21.20 -17.82
C THR A 14 20.96 21.60 -19.28
N GLY A 15 19.94 21.07 -19.95
CA GLY A 15 19.55 21.45 -21.31
C GLY A 15 20.17 20.59 -22.42
N GLU A 16 20.97 19.57 -22.09
CA GLU A 16 21.62 18.75 -23.11
C GLU A 16 20.59 17.93 -23.91
N SER A 17 20.84 17.77 -25.22
CA SER A 17 19.95 17.05 -26.13
C SER A 17 20.04 15.54 -25.93
N PHE A 18 18.93 14.83 -26.19
CA PHE A 18 18.91 13.36 -26.11
C PHE A 18 19.94 12.69 -27.03
N GLY A 19 20.21 13.30 -28.19
CA GLY A 19 21.22 12.83 -29.14
C GLY A 19 22.65 12.94 -28.60
N ALA A 20 23.00 14.07 -27.97
CA ALA A 20 24.32 14.27 -27.38
C ALA A 20 24.58 13.33 -26.20
N ILE A 21 23.59 13.18 -25.32
CA ILE A 21 23.63 12.21 -24.21
C ILE A 21 23.77 10.77 -24.75
N GLY A 22 23.01 10.44 -25.80
CA GLY A 22 23.04 9.13 -26.43
C GLY A 22 24.42 8.78 -27.00
N LYS A 23 25.00 9.71 -27.77
CA LYS A 23 26.37 9.58 -28.32
C LYS A 23 27.40 9.38 -27.21
N SER A 24 27.34 10.17 -26.14
CA SER A 24 28.28 10.08 -25.03
C SER A 24 28.20 8.77 -24.24
N LEU A 25 27.02 8.14 -24.18
CA LEU A 25 26.77 6.93 -23.37
C LEU A 25 26.62 5.66 -24.21
N GLY A 26 26.87 5.75 -25.52
CA GLY A 26 26.75 4.62 -26.45
C GLY A 26 25.33 4.03 -26.52
N ILE A 27 24.28 4.85 -26.38
CA ILE A 27 22.88 4.41 -26.45
C ILE A 27 22.06 5.28 -27.39
N SER A 28 21.00 4.70 -27.95
CA SER A 28 20.13 5.41 -28.87
C SER A 28 19.37 6.55 -28.16
N ALA A 29 19.12 7.66 -28.86
CA ALA A 29 18.34 8.78 -28.32
C ALA A 29 16.93 8.38 -27.85
N PRO A 30 16.19 7.47 -28.53
CA PRO A 30 14.93 6.94 -28.02
C PRO A 30 15.09 6.24 -26.66
N ARG A 31 16.19 5.51 -26.46
CA ARG A 31 16.47 4.85 -25.18
C ARG A 31 16.75 5.86 -24.07
N VAL A 32 17.50 6.92 -24.36
CA VAL A 32 17.72 8.04 -23.42
C VAL A 32 16.39 8.67 -23.02
N ARG A 33 15.51 8.96 -23.99
CA ARG A 33 14.18 9.53 -23.74
C ARG A 33 13.35 8.64 -22.80
N GLN A 34 13.27 7.33 -23.07
CA GLN A 34 12.57 6.38 -22.21
C GLN A 34 13.11 6.38 -20.77
N ILE A 35 14.44 6.45 -20.61
CA ILE A 35 15.08 6.50 -19.28
C ILE A 35 14.68 7.79 -18.56
N VAL A 36 14.78 8.94 -19.24
CA VAL A 36 14.41 10.24 -18.67
C VAL A 36 12.96 10.24 -18.23
N GLU A 37 12.03 9.85 -19.10
CA GLU A 37 10.59 9.82 -18.80
C GLU A 37 10.29 8.89 -17.60
N ARG A 38 10.87 7.69 -17.59
CA ARG A 38 10.68 6.72 -16.49
C ARG A 38 11.21 7.25 -15.16
N GLU A 39 12.39 7.85 -15.15
CA GLU A 39 13.01 8.30 -13.90
C GLU A 39 12.39 9.61 -13.40
N GLN A 40 11.94 10.50 -14.29
CA GLN A 40 11.13 11.67 -13.92
C GLN A 40 9.81 11.22 -13.28
N ALA A 41 9.10 10.27 -13.90
CA ALA A 41 7.87 9.71 -13.32
C ALA A 41 8.11 9.07 -11.95
N ARG A 42 9.25 8.39 -11.75
CA ARG A 42 9.64 7.84 -10.44
C ARG A 42 9.90 8.93 -9.41
N GLN A 43 10.62 9.99 -9.77
CA GLN A 43 10.90 11.12 -8.86
C GLN A 43 9.63 11.86 -8.48
N GLN A 44 8.75 12.11 -9.43
CA GLN A 44 7.44 12.70 -9.18
C GLN A 44 6.62 11.82 -8.25
N ARG A 45 6.59 10.51 -8.49
CA ARG A 45 5.89 9.57 -7.62
C ARG A 45 6.45 9.56 -6.19
N ALA A 46 7.77 9.63 -6.03
CA ALA A 46 8.38 9.72 -4.70
C ALA A 46 7.97 11.01 -3.98
N ALA A 47 7.96 12.14 -4.67
CA ALA A 47 7.50 13.42 -4.12
C ALA A 47 6.01 13.36 -3.72
N GLU A 48 5.14 12.79 -4.56
CA GLU A 48 3.72 12.58 -4.24
C GLU A 48 3.54 11.74 -2.97
N LEU A 49 4.32 10.66 -2.80
CA LEU A 49 4.23 9.79 -1.62
C LEU A 49 4.74 10.48 -0.35
N VAL A 50 5.74 11.35 -0.46
CA VAL A 50 6.18 12.19 0.67
C VAL A 50 5.08 13.17 1.06
N GLN A 51 4.42 13.80 0.08
CA GLN A 51 3.25 14.66 0.34
C GLN A 51 2.11 13.87 0.97
N ALA A 52 1.82 12.66 0.47
CA ALA A 52 0.81 11.76 1.01
C ALA A 52 1.06 11.42 2.48
N ALA A 53 2.31 11.18 2.86
CA ALA A 53 2.70 10.87 4.24
C ALA A 53 2.58 12.07 5.19
N ALA A 54 2.64 13.30 4.67
CA ALA A 54 2.48 14.52 5.45
C ALA A 54 1.00 14.90 5.71
N LEU A 55 0.07 14.28 4.98
CA LEU A 55 -1.36 14.56 5.15
C LEU A 55 -1.94 13.79 6.35
N PRO A 56 -2.79 14.45 7.17
CA PRO A 56 -3.42 13.81 8.34
C PRO A 56 -4.49 12.79 7.95
N GLU A 57 -5.14 12.97 6.80
CA GLU A 57 -6.17 12.05 6.31
C GLU A 57 -5.52 10.80 5.68
N GLN A 58 -5.78 9.64 6.29
CA GLN A 58 -5.28 8.36 5.82
C GLN A 58 -6.42 7.33 5.69
N PRO A 59 -6.45 6.52 4.62
CA PRO A 59 -5.56 6.59 3.46
C PRO A 59 -6.02 7.67 2.46
N ASN A 60 -5.12 8.50 1.98
CA ASN A 60 -5.41 9.48 0.92
C ASN A 60 -5.21 8.90 -0.50
N ILE A 61 -5.81 9.55 -1.50
CA ILE A 61 -5.76 9.11 -2.92
C ILE A 61 -4.36 9.09 -3.51
N LEU A 62 -3.39 9.82 -2.94
CA LEU A 62 -2.02 9.88 -3.46
C LEU A 62 -1.28 8.56 -3.24
N HIS A 63 -1.71 7.73 -2.29
CA HIS A 63 -1.17 6.38 -2.11
C HIS A 63 -1.47 5.44 -3.29
N LEU A 64 -2.51 5.72 -4.09
CA LEU A 64 -2.81 4.96 -5.30
C LEU A 64 -1.90 5.38 -6.47
N PRO A 65 -1.46 4.45 -7.33
CA PRO A 65 -0.75 4.79 -8.56
C PRO A 65 -1.56 5.77 -9.44
N PRO A 66 -0.92 6.74 -10.12
CA PRO A 66 -1.64 7.77 -10.88
C PRO A 66 -2.64 7.22 -11.90
N ARG A 67 -2.27 6.13 -12.59
CA ARG A 67 -3.16 5.46 -13.56
C ARG A 67 -4.41 4.89 -12.87
N LEU A 68 -4.22 4.21 -11.74
CA LEU A 68 -5.31 3.62 -10.97
C LEU A 68 -6.21 4.70 -10.38
N ARG A 69 -5.63 5.77 -9.83
CA ARG A 69 -6.36 6.95 -9.35
C ARG A 69 -7.24 7.55 -10.46
N ALA A 70 -6.69 7.80 -11.65
CA ALA A 70 -7.46 8.35 -12.78
C ALA A 70 -8.58 7.41 -13.23
N MET A 71 -8.34 6.09 -13.19
CA MET A 71 -9.35 5.09 -13.54
C MET A 71 -10.50 5.05 -12.51
N MET A 72 -10.18 5.07 -11.22
CA MET A 72 -11.18 5.10 -10.14
C MET A 72 -11.95 6.42 -10.13
N ALA A 73 -11.28 7.55 -10.37
CA ALA A 73 -11.95 8.85 -10.44
C ALA A 73 -13.03 8.89 -11.53
N ARG A 74 -12.77 8.25 -12.69
CA ARG A 74 -13.76 8.08 -13.75
C ARG A 74 -14.87 7.10 -13.38
N ALA A 75 -14.53 6.01 -12.69
CA ALA A 75 -15.51 5.02 -12.27
C ALA A 75 -16.49 5.55 -11.22
N CYS A 76 -15.99 6.36 -10.27
CA CYS A 76 -16.76 6.99 -9.21
C CYS A 76 -17.37 8.35 -9.62
N ASP A 77 -17.05 8.85 -10.82
CA ASP A 77 -17.37 10.22 -11.28
C ASP A 77 -16.96 11.32 -10.28
N LYS A 78 -15.82 11.12 -9.60
CA LYS A 78 -15.30 12.00 -8.54
C LYS A 78 -13.78 12.03 -8.58
N GLN A 79 -13.16 13.22 -8.63
CA GLN A 79 -11.69 13.35 -8.60
C GLN A 79 -11.10 13.00 -7.24
N ASP A 80 -11.77 13.42 -6.15
CA ASP A 80 -11.36 13.20 -4.77
C ASP A 80 -12.18 12.08 -4.10
N PHE A 81 -12.32 10.96 -4.82
CA PHE A 81 -13.07 9.81 -4.32
C PHE A 81 -12.45 9.25 -3.03
N LYS A 82 -13.32 8.80 -2.13
CA LYS A 82 -12.97 8.19 -0.85
C LYS A 82 -13.06 6.67 -0.95
N PRO A 83 -12.46 5.94 0.01
CA PRO A 83 -12.60 4.49 0.11
C PRO A 83 -14.05 3.99 0.00
N GLN A 84 -15.00 4.71 0.61
CA GLN A 84 -16.42 4.35 0.55
C GLN A 84 -17.02 4.47 -0.87
N ASP A 85 -16.64 5.48 -1.65
CA ASP A 85 -17.14 5.66 -3.02
C ASP A 85 -16.80 4.47 -3.92
N ILE A 86 -15.71 3.75 -3.62
CA ILE A 86 -15.32 2.53 -4.34
C ILE A 86 -16.23 1.35 -3.97
N LEU A 87 -16.63 1.24 -2.70
CA LEU A 87 -17.55 0.20 -2.25
C LEU A 87 -18.97 0.42 -2.79
N ASP A 88 -19.36 1.68 -2.93
CA ASP A 88 -20.66 2.10 -3.46
C ASP A 88 -20.81 1.82 -4.97
N LEU A 89 -19.69 1.56 -5.68
CA LEU A 89 -19.76 0.99 -7.04
C LEU A 89 -20.40 -0.39 -7.04
N HIS A 90 -20.34 -1.12 -5.91
CA HIS A 90 -20.85 -2.47 -5.73
C HIS A 90 -20.30 -3.49 -6.75
N TYR A 91 -19.13 -3.22 -7.31
CA TYR A 91 -18.49 -4.09 -8.29
C TYR A 91 -17.91 -5.33 -7.61
N THR A 92 -18.15 -6.49 -8.22
CA THR A 92 -17.39 -7.70 -7.90
C THR A 92 -16.00 -7.64 -8.55
N PRO A 93 -15.03 -8.48 -8.12
CA PRO A 93 -13.73 -8.55 -8.79
C PRO A 93 -13.82 -8.74 -10.31
N ALA A 94 -14.78 -9.55 -10.78
CA ALA A 94 -15.03 -9.76 -12.21
C ALA A 94 -15.59 -8.51 -12.90
N MET A 95 -16.42 -7.71 -12.22
CA MET A 95 -16.94 -6.46 -12.76
C MET A 95 -15.84 -5.41 -12.90
N PHE A 96 -14.90 -5.32 -11.96
CA PHE A 96 -13.73 -4.44 -12.11
C PHE A 96 -12.93 -4.79 -13.36
N MET A 97 -12.68 -6.08 -13.62
CA MET A 97 -11.91 -6.50 -14.80
C MET A 97 -12.65 -6.27 -16.13
N THR A 98 -13.98 -6.36 -16.14
CA THR A 98 -14.77 -6.25 -17.37
C THR A 98 -15.24 -4.81 -17.67
N ARG A 99 -15.56 -4.01 -16.65
CA ARG A 99 -16.08 -2.65 -16.82
C ARG A 99 -15.01 -1.58 -16.89
N LEU A 100 -13.80 -1.86 -16.42
CA LEU A 100 -12.71 -0.88 -16.42
C LEU A 100 -11.61 -1.32 -17.40
N PRO A 101 -11.58 -0.74 -18.62
CA PRO A 101 -10.61 -1.11 -19.63
C PRO A 101 -9.18 -0.98 -19.11
N GLY A 102 -8.43 -2.07 -19.27
CA GLY A 102 -7.03 -2.15 -18.86
C GLY A 102 -6.81 -2.37 -17.37
N PHE A 103 -7.85 -2.45 -16.52
CA PHE A 103 -7.70 -2.84 -15.12
C PHE A 103 -7.14 -4.26 -15.02
N CYS A 104 -6.12 -4.45 -14.18
CA CYS A 104 -5.43 -5.73 -14.06
C CYS A 104 -5.32 -6.21 -12.61
N ARG A 105 -4.83 -7.44 -12.42
CA ARG A 105 -4.64 -8.02 -11.07
C ARG A 105 -3.74 -7.18 -10.15
N ARG A 106 -2.76 -6.47 -10.72
CA ARG A 106 -1.92 -5.56 -9.93
C ARG A 106 -2.73 -4.37 -9.42
N ASP A 107 -3.56 -3.78 -10.27
CA ASP A 107 -4.44 -2.67 -9.90
C ASP A 107 -5.42 -3.10 -8.80
N TRP A 108 -5.96 -4.33 -8.90
CA TRP A 108 -6.79 -4.93 -7.84
C TRP A 108 -6.09 -4.98 -6.49
N ARG A 109 -4.88 -5.53 -6.45
CA ARG A 109 -4.11 -5.65 -5.20
C ARG A 109 -3.77 -4.28 -4.61
N ASP A 110 -3.38 -3.33 -5.46
CA ASP A 110 -3.03 -1.97 -5.01
C ASP A 110 -4.29 -1.23 -4.48
N LEU A 111 -5.47 -1.46 -5.08
CA LEU A 111 -6.76 -0.92 -4.61
C LEU A 111 -7.23 -1.58 -3.30
N ASP A 112 -7.17 -2.90 -3.19
CA ASP A 112 -7.55 -3.62 -1.97
C ASP A 112 -6.65 -3.25 -0.79
N ALA A 113 -5.34 -3.13 -1.02
CA ALA A 113 -4.40 -2.66 0.01
C ALA A 113 -4.72 -1.23 0.48
N TRP A 114 -5.11 -0.34 -0.43
CA TRP A 114 -5.54 1.02 -0.10
C TRP A 114 -6.82 1.03 0.71
N LEU A 115 -7.82 0.22 0.36
CA LEU A 115 -9.06 0.09 1.13
C LEU A 115 -8.83 -0.52 2.52
N ARG A 116 -7.95 -1.52 2.63
CA ARG A 116 -7.58 -2.12 3.93
C ARG A 116 -6.93 -1.11 4.85
N ALA A 117 -6.15 -0.16 4.32
CA ALA A 117 -5.60 0.93 5.13
C ALA A 117 -6.70 1.86 5.71
N ALA A 118 -7.90 1.88 5.11
CA ALA A 118 -9.09 2.55 5.65
C ALA A 118 -9.95 1.65 6.56
N GLY A 119 -9.52 0.41 6.81
CA GLY A 119 -10.34 -0.59 7.51
C GLY A 119 -11.45 -1.21 6.66
N LEU A 120 -11.40 -1.07 5.34
CA LEU A 120 -12.40 -1.59 4.39
C LEU A 120 -11.83 -2.74 3.54
N SER A 121 -12.70 -3.51 2.88
CA SER A 121 -12.27 -4.56 1.94
C SER A 121 -13.24 -4.69 0.76
N LEU A 122 -12.69 -5.05 -0.41
CA LEU A 122 -13.46 -5.39 -1.61
C LEU A 122 -14.02 -6.81 -1.59
N GLU A 123 -13.51 -7.66 -0.70
CA GLU A 123 -14.19 -8.89 -0.36
C GLU A 123 -15.44 -8.46 0.41
N ARG A 124 -16.59 -8.45 -0.26
CA ARG A 124 -17.87 -8.42 0.46
C ARG A 124 -17.75 -9.48 1.55
N PRO A 125 -17.99 -9.19 2.83
CA PRO A 125 -18.33 -10.25 3.74
C PRO A 125 -19.57 -10.90 3.13
N LEU A 126 -19.40 -12.08 2.53
CA LEU A 126 -20.51 -12.97 2.25
C LEU A 126 -21.27 -13.03 3.57
N GLY A 127 -22.50 -12.52 3.59
CA GLY A 127 -23.29 -12.49 4.80
C GLY A 127 -23.44 -13.90 5.34
N THR A 128 -22.63 -14.26 6.33
CA THR A 128 -22.92 -15.27 7.32
C THR A 128 -22.36 -14.82 8.65
N ALA A 129 -23.24 -14.91 9.64
CA ALA A 129 -22.96 -14.75 11.05
C ALA A 129 -21.71 -15.52 11.52
N SER A 130 -21.16 -15.02 12.62
CA SER A 130 -20.26 -15.72 13.54
C SER A 130 -18.85 -16.04 13.02
N TRP A 131 -17.93 -15.11 13.24
CA TRP A 131 -16.64 -15.42 13.88
C TRP A 131 -16.24 -14.24 14.77
N GLN A 132 -17.00 -14.06 15.87
CA GLN A 132 -16.35 -13.69 17.12
C GLN A 132 -15.59 -14.94 17.59
N ARG A 133 -14.26 -14.87 17.55
CA ARG A 133 -13.30 -15.66 18.37
C ARG A 133 -11.89 -15.29 17.88
N GLY A 134 -11.00 -14.68 18.63
CA GLY A 134 -11.08 -14.14 19.98
C GLY A 134 -9.83 -13.28 20.20
N ARG A 135 -10.05 -12.06 20.70
CA ARG A 135 -9.07 -11.31 21.48
C ARG A 135 -9.87 -10.71 22.63
N SER A 136 -10.19 -11.57 23.61
CA SER A 136 -10.29 -11.11 24.98
C SER A 136 -8.86 -10.80 25.40
N CYS A 137 -8.48 -9.53 25.31
CA CYS A 137 -7.35 -9.04 26.08
C CYS A 137 -7.88 -8.82 27.49
N LEU A 138 -7.27 -9.55 28.42
CA LEU A 138 -7.42 -9.41 29.86
C LEU A 138 -7.33 -7.94 30.28
N ASP A 139 -8.38 -7.44 30.92
CA ASP A 139 -8.26 -6.49 32.03
C ASP A 139 -8.99 -7.10 33.22
N GLY A 140 -8.26 -7.96 33.93
CA GLY A 140 -8.66 -8.49 35.22
C GLY A 140 -8.34 -7.46 36.29
N LEU A 141 -9.36 -6.68 36.65
CA LEU A 141 -9.43 -6.02 37.95
C LEU A 141 -10.00 -7.06 38.92
N GLU A 142 -9.22 -7.55 39.87
CA GLU A 142 -9.73 -7.78 41.24
C GLU A 142 -8.60 -8.11 42.23
N ASP A 143 -8.58 -7.27 43.25
CA ASP A 143 -7.77 -7.26 44.45
C ASP A 143 -8.30 -8.31 45.44
N THR A 144 -7.45 -9.18 46.00
CA THR A 144 -7.74 -9.80 47.32
C THR A 144 -6.50 -10.45 47.96
N LYS A 145 -5.97 -9.73 48.97
CA LYS A 145 -5.55 -10.20 50.31
C LYS A 145 -4.80 -11.54 50.47
N GLN A 146 -3.54 -11.40 50.89
CA GLN A 146 -2.97 -11.89 52.17
C GLN A 146 -3.45 -13.25 52.74
N ARG A 147 -2.55 -14.25 52.76
CA ARG A 147 -2.08 -14.93 54.00
C ARG A 147 -0.92 -15.92 53.77
N ASN A 148 0.20 -15.56 54.41
CA ASN A 148 1.25 -16.34 55.09
C ASN A 148 1.75 -17.72 54.60
N PRO A 149 3.10 -17.94 54.54
CA PRO A 149 3.72 -19.23 54.25
C PRO A 149 4.34 -19.86 55.51
N GLU A 150 3.94 -21.07 55.91
CA GLU A 150 4.79 -21.92 56.76
C GLU A 150 4.59 -23.43 56.47
N SER A 151 5.71 -24.05 56.13
CA SER A 151 6.19 -25.34 56.67
C SER A 151 5.53 -26.66 56.27
N ALA A 152 6.31 -27.47 55.53
CA ALA A 152 6.71 -28.86 55.82
C ALA A 152 6.81 -29.65 54.49
N GLY A 153 8.01 -29.99 54.01
CA GLY A 153 8.69 -31.22 54.41
C GLY A 153 8.55 -32.25 53.28
N SER A 154 9.48 -32.29 52.33
CA SER A 154 10.54 -33.30 52.28
C SER A 154 10.06 -34.73 52.55
N PHE A 155 9.88 -35.54 51.50
CA PHE A 155 10.10 -36.99 51.60
C PHE A 155 10.73 -37.57 50.33
N ARG A 156 11.98 -38.02 50.48
CA ARG A 156 12.75 -38.90 49.59
C ARG A 156 12.24 -40.35 49.64
N ARG A 157 12.58 -41.09 48.58
CA ARG A 157 13.07 -42.50 48.45
C ARG A 157 12.35 -43.15 47.26
N HIS A 158 12.96 -43.65 46.18
CA HIS A 158 14.19 -44.40 45.91
C HIS A 158 14.29 -45.78 46.58
N ILE A 159 14.42 -46.78 45.69
CA ILE A 159 14.84 -48.18 45.83
C ILE A 159 13.73 -49.21 46.09
N GLY A 160 13.73 -50.23 45.22
CA GLY A 160 12.98 -51.48 45.29
C GLY A 160 12.85 -52.10 43.92
#